data_AF-A0A1I8EZS1-F1
#
_entry.id   AF-A0A1I8EZS1-F1
#
_cell.length_a   1.000
_cell.length_b   1.000
_cell.length_c   1.000
_cell.angle_alpha   90.00
_cell.angle_beta   90.00
_cell.angle_gamma   90.00
#
_symmetry.space_group_name_H-M   'P 1'
#
loop_
_entity.id
_entity.type
_entity.pdbx_description
1 polymer ?
#
loop_
_entity_poly.entity_id
_entity_poly.type
_entity_poly.pdbx_seq_one_letter_code
_entity_poly.pdbx_strand_id
1 'polypeptide(L)'
;MLCVNDTPLFDLSDNATRLFLAALEAFQRSSSTAYWEVHLLDCRTYSPVHGFICIVICTFSIGTNLIHILVLTRPNMRCSAVNCVLTMVAICDMGTMGSVLIYSYLWMRYLLCHMVLSITLHTTSLWLIVAMAFIRQMTLRSAILNSNWQKPQMAWRVCILIYFCVFILCIPTFLVYDVTEVGDWHPAPQCSHGFPPNYTAKYYTFHLSPSAMANGCRFFKWNLWMSGIIFKVVPCILLLYFSSSLMLTLHQTTKKRKLILKYNSTKIRGATKSDRTSALLLAIVLVFLIAEMPQGIIAIMNAIYTTHVHVYIYFNLGDILDLLSLLNSSITFVLYCLMSSRYRDTFWTVVLPKHFFSLFLKKYRNSREFTRKKTSEMLSSEMHFTQKQIKQTIPCNNNCETRILK
;
A
#
# COMPACT_ATOMS: atom_id res chain seq x y z
N MET A 1 31.00 -11.61 -0.36
CA MET A 1 30.58 -11.41 1.05
C MET A 1 30.72 -12.73 1.78
N LEU A 2 31.80 -12.97 2.54
CA LEU A 2 31.91 -14.19 3.35
C LEU A 2 32.37 -13.78 4.74
N CYS A 3 31.42 -13.75 5.68
CA CYS A 3 31.74 -13.65 7.09
C CYS A 3 32.21 -15.04 7.56
N VAL A 4 33.42 -15.12 8.11
CA VAL A 4 34.16 -16.37 8.38
C VAL A 4 33.40 -17.39 9.25
N ASN A 5 32.39 -16.94 10.02
CA ASN A 5 31.62 -17.78 10.96
C ASN A 5 30.12 -17.90 10.60
N ASP A 6 29.72 -17.70 9.34
CA ASP A 6 28.31 -17.89 8.95
C ASP A 6 27.99 -19.37 8.70
N THR A 7 26.92 -19.86 9.34
CA THR A 7 26.42 -21.21 9.10
C THR A 7 25.77 -21.27 7.71
N PRO A 8 26.13 -22.24 6.85
CA PRO A 8 25.48 -22.41 5.56
C PRO A 8 24.02 -22.86 5.75
N LEU A 9 23.09 -22.26 4.99
CA LEU A 9 21.69 -22.72 4.96
C LEU A 9 21.51 -23.93 4.05
N PHE A 10 22.23 -23.93 2.92
CA PHE A 10 22.10 -24.94 1.88
C PHE A 10 23.28 -25.89 1.94
N ASP A 11 22.99 -27.19 2.01
CA ASP A 11 23.98 -28.22 1.76
C ASP A 11 24.13 -28.42 0.26
N LEU A 12 25.21 -27.87 -0.30
CA LEU A 12 25.51 -27.97 -1.72
C LEU A 12 25.93 -29.39 -2.15
N SER A 13 26.08 -30.34 -1.21
CA SER A 13 26.30 -31.75 -1.53
C SER A 13 25.00 -32.51 -1.76
N ASP A 14 23.87 -31.98 -1.28
CA ASP A 14 22.55 -32.58 -1.45
C ASP A 14 21.95 -32.27 -2.83
N ASN A 15 21.42 -33.32 -3.47
CA ASN A 15 20.91 -33.24 -4.84
C ASN A 15 19.54 -32.53 -4.89
N ALA A 16 18.72 -32.63 -3.85
CA ALA A 16 17.44 -31.91 -3.76
C ALA A 16 17.67 -30.40 -3.61
N THR A 17 18.67 -30.01 -2.81
CA THR A 17 19.10 -28.61 -2.66
C THR A 17 19.59 -28.02 -3.99
N ARG A 18 20.40 -28.76 -4.76
CA ARG A 18 20.83 -28.31 -6.11
C ARG A 18 19.66 -28.17 -7.07
N LEU A 19 18.72 -29.11 -7.07
CA LEU A 19 17.51 -29.04 -7.89
C LEU A 19 16.63 -27.84 -7.51
N PHE A 20 16.48 -27.55 -6.22
CA PHE A 20 15.77 -26.37 -5.75
C PHE A 20 16.44 -25.07 -6.20
N LEU A 21 17.76 -24.95 -6.05
CA LEU A 21 18.51 -23.77 -6.50
C LEU A 21 18.43 -23.59 -8.02
N ALA A 22 18.56 -24.68 -8.78
CA ALA A 22 18.38 -24.67 -10.23
C ALA A 22 16.95 -24.29 -10.64
N ALA A 23 15.93 -24.75 -9.90
CA ALA A 23 14.54 -24.36 -10.11
C ALA A 23 14.31 -22.87 -9.78
N LEU A 24 15.02 -22.31 -8.80
CA LEU A 24 14.93 -20.90 -8.42
C LEU A 24 15.57 -20.00 -9.48
N GLU A 25 16.73 -20.41 -9.99
CA GLU A 25 17.40 -19.75 -11.12
C GLU A 25 16.57 -19.87 -12.41
N ALA A 26 15.95 -21.04 -12.65
CA ALA A 26 15.01 -21.24 -13.74
C ALA A 26 13.71 -20.43 -13.54
N PHE A 27 13.23 -20.28 -12.31
CA PHE A 27 12.08 -19.46 -11.98
C PHE A 27 12.37 -17.98 -12.24
N GLN A 28 13.54 -17.48 -11.88
CA GLN A 28 13.98 -16.14 -12.26
C GLN A 28 13.98 -15.97 -13.80
N ARG A 29 14.47 -16.97 -14.54
CA ARG A 29 14.35 -16.99 -16.02
C ARG A 29 12.89 -17.10 -16.52
N SER A 30 12.00 -17.79 -15.79
CA SER A 30 10.61 -18.09 -16.19
C SER A 30 9.61 -16.97 -15.85
N SER A 31 9.73 -16.34 -14.68
CA SER A 31 8.95 -15.15 -14.29
C SER A 31 9.27 -13.93 -15.16
N SER A 32 10.40 -13.99 -15.86
CA SER A 32 10.82 -13.08 -16.93
C SER A 32 10.21 -13.38 -18.31
N THR A 33 9.56 -14.54 -18.48
CA THR A 33 9.08 -15.08 -19.75
C THR A 33 7.63 -15.55 -19.64
N ALA A 34 6.74 -14.63 -19.25
CA ALA A 34 5.40 -14.69 -19.82
C ALA A 34 5.50 -14.16 -21.26
N TYR A 35 5.30 -15.05 -22.24
CA TYR A 35 5.32 -14.88 -23.70
C TYR A 35 6.57 -15.40 -24.44
N TRP A 36 6.40 -16.67 -24.85
CA TRP A 36 6.95 -17.46 -25.97
C TRP A 36 8.39 -18.02 -25.93
N GLU A 37 8.47 -19.19 -26.58
CA GLU A 37 9.49 -20.24 -26.48
C GLU A 37 10.73 -20.03 -27.36
N VAL A 38 11.72 -20.88 -27.08
CA VAL A 38 12.78 -21.40 -27.98
C VAL A 38 14.11 -20.63 -28.01
N HIS A 39 15.06 -21.23 -27.29
CA HIS A 39 16.51 -21.34 -27.52
C HIS A 39 17.38 -20.07 -27.65
N LEU A 40 18.44 -20.06 -26.81
CA LEU A 40 19.75 -19.45 -27.03
C LEU A 40 19.77 -17.92 -27.20
N LEU A 41 19.88 -17.17 -26.10
CA LEU A 41 20.77 -15.98 -26.01
C LEU A 41 20.80 -15.39 -24.57
N ASP A 42 21.74 -15.87 -23.75
CA ASP A 42 22.19 -15.14 -22.55
C ASP A 42 23.03 -13.93 -23.01
N CYS A 43 22.37 -12.79 -23.28
CA CYS A 43 23.00 -11.45 -23.18
C CYS A 43 22.08 -10.22 -23.38
N ARG A 44 20.76 -10.31 -23.66
CA ARG A 44 20.02 -9.12 -24.14
C ARG A 44 18.58 -8.84 -23.72
N THR A 45 17.93 -9.64 -22.88
CA THR A 45 16.46 -9.49 -22.74
C THR A 45 15.93 -9.22 -21.33
N TYR A 46 16.51 -9.76 -20.24
CA TYR A 46 15.93 -9.56 -18.91
C TYR A 46 16.10 -8.14 -18.33
N SER A 47 17.35 -7.65 -18.27
CA SER A 47 17.64 -6.30 -17.74
C SER A 47 16.85 -5.18 -18.43
N PRO A 48 16.72 -5.13 -19.77
CA PRO A 48 15.92 -4.10 -20.42
C PRO A 48 14.40 -4.30 -20.30
N VAL A 49 13.88 -5.53 -20.30
CA VAL A 49 12.42 -5.78 -20.16
C VAL A 49 11.94 -5.49 -18.74
N HIS A 50 12.66 -5.97 -17.72
CA HIS A 50 12.37 -5.63 -16.32
C HIS A 50 12.48 -4.11 -16.10
N GLY A 51 13.56 -3.49 -16.60
CA GLY A 51 13.71 -2.03 -16.55
C GLY A 51 12.55 -1.28 -17.20
N PHE A 52 12.08 -1.73 -18.37
CA PHE A 52 10.92 -1.14 -19.05
C PHE A 52 9.63 -1.27 -18.24
N ILE A 53 9.34 -2.46 -17.71
CA ILE A 53 8.16 -2.72 -16.87
C ILE A 53 8.20 -1.84 -15.61
N CYS A 54 9.36 -1.74 -14.95
CA CYS A 54 9.56 -0.87 -13.79
C CYS A 54 9.31 0.61 -14.15
N ILE A 55 9.81 1.10 -15.29
CA ILE A 55 9.57 2.49 -15.73
C ILE A 55 8.08 2.74 -15.95
N VAL A 56 7.38 1.82 -16.64
CA VAL A 56 5.93 1.95 -16.89
C VAL A 56 5.14 1.98 -15.57
N ILE A 57 5.47 1.08 -14.64
CA ILE A 57 4.78 1.03 -13.33
C ILE A 57 5.12 2.26 -12.50
N CYS A 58 6.39 2.68 -12.44
CA CYS A 58 6.80 3.88 -11.68
C CYS A 58 6.12 5.14 -12.21
N THR A 59 6.07 5.34 -13.54
CA THR A 59 5.40 6.50 -14.14
C THR A 59 3.89 6.48 -13.89
N PHE A 60 3.25 5.31 -14.01
CA PHE A 60 1.85 5.14 -13.65
C PHE A 60 1.60 5.44 -12.16
N SER A 61 2.41 4.88 -11.27
CA SER A 61 2.33 5.04 -9.81
C SER A 61 2.50 6.50 -9.39
N ILE A 62 3.47 7.22 -9.99
CA ILE A 62 3.65 8.67 -9.75
C ILE A 62 2.39 9.43 -10.17
N GLY A 63 1.84 9.14 -11.36
CA GLY A 63 0.61 9.76 -11.83
C GLY A 63 -0.57 9.52 -10.90
N THR A 64 -0.78 8.28 -10.46
CA THR A 64 -1.87 7.93 -9.53
C THR A 64 -1.69 8.57 -8.16
N ASN A 65 -0.46 8.57 -7.60
CA ASN A 65 -0.19 9.17 -6.31
C ASN A 65 -0.29 10.70 -6.34
N LEU A 66 0.07 11.34 -7.46
CA LEU A 66 -0.15 12.78 -7.65
C LEU A 66 -1.64 13.13 -7.61
N ILE A 67 -2.46 12.39 -8.35
CA ILE A 67 -3.92 12.57 -8.32
C ILE A 67 -4.45 12.34 -6.90
N HIS A 68 -3.94 11.32 -6.21
CA HIS A 68 -4.31 11.01 -4.83
C HIS A 68 -4.06 12.20 -3.89
N ILE A 69 -2.87 12.79 -3.96
CA ILE A 69 -2.48 13.97 -3.18
C ILE A 69 -3.40 15.15 -3.52
N LEU A 70 -3.66 15.41 -4.81
CA LEU A 70 -4.51 16.53 -5.24
C LEU A 70 -5.94 16.41 -4.72
N VAL A 71 -6.50 15.19 -4.66
CA VAL A 71 -7.85 14.95 -4.14
C VAL A 71 -7.90 15.06 -2.62
N LEU A 72 -6.93 14.47 -1.91
CA LEU A 72 -6.91 14.46 -0.44
C LEU A 72 -6.55 15.82 0.17
N THR A 73 -5.78 16.65 -0.54
CA THR A 73 -5.37 17.99 -0.08
C THR A 73 -6.52 19.01 -0.13
N ARG A 74 -7.67 18.67 -0.76
CA ARG A 74 -8.82 19.57 -0.84
C ARG A 74 -9.40 19.91 0.55
N PRO A 75 -9.91 21.14 0.75
CA PRO A 75 -10.40 21.62 2.05
C PRO A 75 -11.40 20.69 2.73
N ASN A 76 -12.31 20.09 1.95
CA ASN A 76 -13.36 19.20 2.45
C ASN A 76 -12.82 17.84 2.94
N MET A 77 -11.64 17.41 2.47
CA MET A 77 -11.05 16.11 2.77
C MET A 77 -9.92 16.21 3.80
N ARG A 78 -9.14 17.30 3.80
CA ARG A 78 -7.99 17.51 4.72
C ARG A 78 -8.36 17.70 6.19
N CYS A 79 -9.65 17.85 6.51
CA CYS A 79 -10.11 17.98 7.89
C CYS A 79 -9.99 16.68 8.70
N SER A 80 -9.86 15.53 8.04
CA SER A 80 -9.72 14.24 8.71
C SER A 80 -8.25 13.86 8.90
N ALA A 81 -7.88 13.53 10.14
CA ALA A 81 -6.56 12.97 10.48
C ALA A 81 -6.12 11.82 9.54
N VAL A 82 -7.04 10.90 9.20
CA VAL A 82 -6.77 9.74 8.33
C VAL A 82 -6.37 10.18 6.93
N ASN A 83 -7.05 11.19 6.37
CA ASN A 83 -6.74 11.70 5.02
C ASN A 83 -5.40 12.45 4.99
N CYS A 84 -5.01 13.10 6.09
CA CYS A 84 -3.68 13.70 6.21
C CYS A 84 -2.57 12.64 6.18
N VAL A 85 -2.72 11.55 6.95
CA VAL A 85 -1.74 10.45 6.93
C VAL A 85 -1.68 9.79 5.55
N LEU A 86 -2.83 9.55 4.90
CA LEU A 86 -2.88 9.04 3.52
C LEU A 86 -2.16 9.94 2.51
N THR A 87 -2.20 11.25 2.72
CA THR A 87 -1.46 12.20 1.87
C THR A 87 0.05 12.06 2.07
N MET A 88 0.51 11.87 3.31
CA MET A 88 1.93 11.61 3.60
C MET A 88 2.39 10.28 2.99
N VAL A 89 1.58 9.22 3.10
CA VAL A 89 1.85 7.92 2.45
C VAL A 89 2.05 8.11 0.95
N ALA A 90 1.14 8.82 0.27
CA ALA A 90 1.26 9.07 -1.17
C ALA A 90 2.49 9.91 -1.55
N ILE A 91 2.94 10.84 -0.68
CA ILE A 91 4.17 11.60 -0.88
C ILE A 91 5.40 10.69 -0.74
N CYS A 92 5.43 9.83 0.29
CA CYS A 92 6.51 8.85 0.48
C CYS A 92 6.60 7.90 -0.71
N ASP A 93 5.47 7.32 -1.14
CA ASP A 93 5.42 6.41 -2.29
C ASP A 93 5.90 7.11 -3.56
N MET A 94 5.43 8.34 -3.84
CA MET A 94 5.88 9.12 -4.99
C MET A 94 7.39 9.40 -4.94
N GLY A 95 7.95 9.66 -3.75
CA GLY A 95 9.39 9.81 -3.56
C GLY A 95 10.17 8.53 -3.83
N THR A 96 9.68 7.37 -3.36
CA THR A 96 10.28 6.06 -3.64
C THR A 96 10.29 5.78 -5.15
N MET A 97 9.16 5.93 -5.84
CA MET A 97 9.09 5.74 -7.30
C MET A 97 9.96 6.75 -8.06
N GLY A 98 9.97 8.02 -7.61
CA GLY A 98 10.76 9.08 -8.21
C GLY A 98 12.26 8.83 -8.08
N SER A 99 12.70 8.30 -6.94
CA SER A 99 14.10 7.91 -6.75
C SER A 99 14.53 6.89 -7.81
N VAL A 100 13.70 5.87 -8.10
CA VAL A 100 13.99 4.83 -9.11
C VAL A 100 14.15 5.39 -10.53
N LEU A 101 13.46 6.49 -10.86
CA LEU A 101 13.51 7.08 -12.21
C LEU A 101 14.70 8.03 -12.43
N ILE A 102 15.36 8.51 -11.37
CA ILE A 102 16.49 9.44 -11.50
C ILE A 102 17.76 8.63 -11.83
N TYR A 103 17.86 8.20 -13.09
CA TYR A 103 19.11 7.71 -13.69
C TYR A 103 19.92 8.93 -14.14
N SER A 104 20.96 9.33 -13.39
CA SER A 104 21.83 10.45 -13.78
C SER A 104 23.31 10.11 -13.72
N TYR A 105 24.09 10.76 -14.60
CA TYR A 105 25.47 10.48 -15.01
C TYR A 105 26.54 10.52 -13.87
N LEU A 106 26.19 11.00 -12.66
CA LEU A 106 26.99 10.85 -11.43
C LEU A 106 26.60 9.55 -10.70
N TRP A 107 26.84 8.41 -11.34
CA TRP A 107 26.09 7.17 -11.07
C TRP A 107 26.34 6.55 -9.68
N MET A 108 27.60 6.43 -9.23
CA MET A 108 27.92 5.49 -8.13
C MET A 108 27.68 6.01 -6.70
N ARG A 109 28.07 7.26 -6.39
CA ARG A 109 27.77 7.86 -5.06
C ARG A 109 26.27 8.14 -4.91
N TYR A 110 25.63 8.50 -6.03
CA TYR A 110 24.19 8.69 -6.13
C TYR A 110 23.44 7.39 -5.82
N LEU A 111 23.89 6.24 -6.32
CA LEU A 111 23.24 4.95 -6.09
C LEU A 111 23.16 4.54 -4.61
N LEU A 112 24.19 4.83 -3.81
CA LEU A 112 24.13 4.56 -2.36
C LEU A 112 23.10 5.46 -1.67
N CYS A 113 23.12 6.76 -1.98
CA CYS A 113 22.14 7.71 -1.43
C CYS A 113 20.72 7.38 -1.88
N HIS A 114 20.55 6.96 -3.14
CA HIS A 114 19.29 6.50 -3.71
C HIS A 114 18.77 5.26 -2.98
N MET A 115 19.61 4.23 -2.79
CA MET A 115 19.24 3.00 -2.10
C MET A 115 18.77 3.28 -0.67
N VAL A 116 19.53 4.07 0.09
CA VAL A 116 19.15 4.44 1.46
C VAL A 116 17.90 5.31 1.49
N LEU A 117 17.76 6.27 0.58
CA LEU A 117 16.58 7.13 0.48
C LEU A 117 15.33 6.31 0.12
N SER A 118 15.42 5.40 -0.83
CA SER A 118 14.35 4.50 -1.24
C SER A 118 13.90 3.61 -0.07
N ILE A 119 14.85 2.99 0.63
CA ILE A 119 14.56 2.19 1.84
C ILE A 119 13.89 3.04 2.92
N THR A 120 14.39 4.26 3.16
CA THR A 120 13.84 5.18 4.18
C THR A 120 12.41 5.57 3.84
N LEU A 121 12.14 5.96 2.59
CA LEU A 121 10.82 6.40 2.13
C LEU A 121 9.82 5.23 2.15
N HIS A 122 10.21 4.06 1.65
CA HIS A 122 9.39 2.85 1.71
C HIS A 122 9.05 2.47 3.16
N THR A 123 10.05 2.42 4.03
CA THR A 123 9.86 2.07 5.45
C THR A 123 8.97 3.09 6.16
N THR A 124 9.15 4.38 5.86
CA THR A 124 8.29 5.45 6.39
C THR A 124 6.85 5.24 5.95
N SER A 125 6.62 4.91 4.67
CA SER A 125 5.28 4.61 4.14
C SER A 125 4.60 3.47 4.91
N LEU A 126 5.30 2.35 5.16
CA LEU A 126 4.78 1.23 5.96
C LEU A 126 4.36 1.64 7.37
N TRP A 127 5.22 2.39 8.08
CA TRP A 127 4.92 2.86 9.44
C TRP A 127 3.78 3.88 9.47
N LEU A 128 3.65 4.72 8.43
CA LEU A 128 2.50 5.62 8.29
C LEU A 128 1.19 4.84 8.06
N ILE A 129 1.22 3.73 7.32
CA ILE A 129 0.05 2.85 7.15
C ILE A 129 -0.32 2.20 8.50
N VAL A 130 0.65 1.74 9.29
CA VAL A 130 0.42 1.23 10.66
C VAL A 130 -0.24 2.31 11.52
N ALA A 131 0.31 3.52 11.52
CA ALA A 131 -0.23 4.64 12.28
C ALA A 131 -1.65 5.03 11.83
N MET A 132 -1.91 4.99 10.52
CA MET A 132 -3.24 5.22 9.96
C MET A 132 -4.25 4.16 10.45
N ALA A 133 -3.87 2.89 10.45
CA ALA A 133 -4.70 1.79 10.95
C ALA A 133 -5.01 1.97 12.45
N PHE A 134 -4.01 2.33 13.24
CA PHE A 134 -4.17 2.65 14.67
C PHE A 134 -5.11 3.85 14.90
N ILE A 135 -4.91 4.97 14.20
CA ILE A 135 -5.77 6.16 14.29
C ILE A 135 -7.21 5.81 13.90
N ARG A 136 -7.40 5.02 12.82
CA ARG A 136 -8.73 4.56 12.38
C ARG A 136 -9.41 3.69 13.43
N GLN A 137 -8.67 2.82 14.10
CA GLN A 137 -9.21 1.98 15.17
C GLN A 137 -9.58 2.81 16.41
N MET A 138 -8.72 3.75 16.83
CA MET A 138 -8.99 4.64 17.96
C MET A 138 -10.21 5.52 17.69
N THR A 139 -10.29 6.13 16.50
CA THR A 139 -11.46 6.94 16.13
C THR A 139 -12.76 6.14 16.09
N LEU A 140 -12.72 4.85 15.71
CA LEU A 140 -13.89 3.97 15.74
C LEU A 140 -14.30 3.56 17.16
N ARG A 141 -13.33 3.25 18.03
CA ARG A 141 -13.56 2.88 19.44
C ARG A 141 -14.02 4.07 20.26
N SER A 142 -13.44 5.25 20.01
CA SER A 142 -13.66 6.40 20.86
C SER A 142 -15.05 7.02 20.73
N ALA A 143 -15.79 6.83 19.61
CA ALA A 143 -17.21 7.17 19.37
C ALA A 143 -17.81 8.47 19.97
N ILE A 144 -17.01 9.32 20.60
CA ILE A 144 -17.33 10.55 21.29
C ILE A 144 -16.94 11.66 20.32
N LEU A 145 -17.96 12.40 19.88
CA LEU A 145 -17.81 13.62 19.08
C LEU A 145 -16.78 14.54 19.77
N ASN A 146 -15.80 15.04 19.02
CA ASN A 146 -14.73 15.96 19.48
C ASN A 146 -13.47 15.34 20.11
N SER A 147 -13.16 14.07 19.83
CA SER A 147 -11.88 13.48 20.25
C SER A 147 -10.68 14.12 19.55
N ASN A 148 -9.61 14.41 20.30
CA ASN A 148 -8.34 14.95 19.78
C ASN A 148 -7.72 14.07 18.66
N TRP A 149 -8.04 12.77 18.64
CA TRP A 149 -7.57 11.80 17.64
C TRP A 149 -8.09 12.05 16.22
N GLN A 150 -9.16 12.83 16.06
CA GLN A 150 -9.70 13.16 14.74
C GLN A 150 -9.06 14.42 14.13
N LYS A 151 -8.33 15.21 14.95
CA LYS A 151 -7.78 16.50 14.54
C LYS A 151 -6.58 16.31 13.60
N PRO A 152 -6.48 17.08 12.50
CA PRO A 152 -5.36 16.97 11.55
C PRO A 152 -4.00 17.33 12.18
N GLN A 153 -4.00 18.19 13.21
CA GLN A 153 -2.78 18.56 13.95
C GLN A 153 -2.11 17.36 14.63
N MET A 154 -2.90 16.43 15.19
CA MET A 154 -2.36 15.22 15.82
C MET A 154 -1.74 14.31 14.76
N ALA A 155 -2.41 14.14 13.61
CA ALA A 155 -1.90 13.33 12.51
C ALA A 155 -0.54 13.81 12.01
N TRP A 156 -0.39 15.13 11.80
CA TRP A 156 0.89 15.70 11.36
C TRP A 156 2.02 15.49 12.36
N ARG A 157 1.76 15.65 13.66
CA ARG A 157 2.76 15.37 14.70
C ARG A 157 3.21 13.90 14.68
N VAL A 158 2.27 12.97 14.53
CA VAL A 158 2.57 11.54 14.40
C VAL A 158 3.40 11.25 13.14
N CYS A 159 3.06 11.86 12.00
CA CYS A 159 3.81 11.66 10.75
C CYS A 159 5.25 12.17 10.86
N ILE A 160 5.45 13.36 11.42
CA ILE A 160 6.78 13.95 11.61
C ILE A 160 7.62 13.09 12.56
N LEU A 161 7.02 12.62 13.66
CA LEU A 161 7.70 11.74 14.61
C LEU A 161 8.15 10.43 13.95
N ILE A 162 7.26 9.78 13.18
CA ILE A 162 7.57 8.54 12.47
C ILE A 162 8.72 8.76 11.48
N TYR A 163 8.64 9.81 10.66
CA TYR A 163 9.69 10.14 9.71
C TYR A 163 11.05 10.32 10.40
N PHE A 164 11.09 11.08 11.51
CA PHE A 164 12.32 11.31 12.27
C PHE A 164 12.88 10.01 12.87
N CYS A 165 12.02 9.17 13.46
CA CYS A 165 12.42 7.87 14.00
C CYS A 165 12.98 6.94 12.92
N VAL A 166 12.30 6.82 11.76
CA VAL A 166 12.76 5.97 10.66
C VAL A 166 14.06 6.48 10.07
N PHE A 167 14.21 7.79 9.92
CA PHE A 167 15.45 8.41 9.44
C PHE A 167 16.65 8.05 10.33
N ILE A 168 16.51 8.17 11.65
CA ILE A 168 17.56 7.78 12.61
C ILE A 168 17.91 6.29 12.48
N LEU A 169 16.88 5.44 12.37
CA LEU A 169 17.07 3.99 12.27
C LEU A 169 17.75 3.57 10.95
N CYS A 170 17.71 4.40 9.91
CA CYS A 170 18.38 4.13 8.62
C CYS A 170 19.85 4.56 8.60
N ILE A 171 20.32 5.37 9.57
CA ILE A 171 21.72 5.81 9.64
C ILE A 171 22.72 4.63 9.67
N PRO A 172 22.51 3.57 10.48
CA PRO A 172 23.42 2.42 10.49
C PRO A 172 23.52 1.73 9.12
N THR A 173 22.42 1.68 8.35
CA THR A 173 22.40 1.09 7.01
C THR A 173 23.28 1.86 6.05
N PHE A 174 23.30 3.19 6.14
CA PHE A 174 24.21 4.01 5.34
C PHE A 174 25.69 3.75 5.68
N LEU A 175 26.02 3.53 6.95
CA LEU A 175 27.39 3.30 7.41
C LEU A 175 27.95 1.90 7.08
N VAL A 176 27.08 0.93 6.78
CA VAL A 176 27.46 -0.45 6.45
C VAL A 176 28.03 -0.58 5.05
N TYR A 177 27.52 0.20 4.10
CA TYR A 177 27.87 0.07 2.69
C TYR A 177 28.89 1.13 2.29
N ASP A 178 29.94 0.70 1.60
CA ASP A 178 30.91 1.57 0.97
C ASP A 178 30.97 1.27 -0.53
N VAL A 179 31.33 2.29 -1.32
CA VAL A 179 31.45 2.17 -2.77
C VAL A 179 32.93 2.00 -3.10
N THR A 180 33.32 0.79 -3.50
CA THR A 180 34.70 0.50 -3.87
C THR A 180 34.84 0.14 -5.35
N GLU A 181 35.97 0.54 -5.93
CA GLU A 181 36.41 0.13 -7.27
C GLU A 181 36.90 -1.31 -7.19
N VAL A 182 36.23 -2.23 -7.89
CA VAL A 182 36.59 -3.67 -7.83
C VAL A 182 37.51 -4.08 -8.99
N GLY A 183 37.43 -3.38 -10.13
CA GLY A 183 38.37 -3.58 -11.23
C GLY A 183 37.90 -3.04 -12.58
N ASP A 184 38.55 -3.51 -13.64
CA ASP A 184 38.24 -3.19 -15.03
C ASP A 184 37.25 -4.22 -15.61
N TRP A 185 36.05 -3.75 -15.95
CA TRP A 185 35.02 -4.49 -16.65
C TRP A 185 35.40 -4.59 -18.13
N HIS A 186 35.34 -5.80 -18.64
CA HIS A 186 35.57 -6.10 -20.04
C HIS A 186 34.25 -6.58 -20.66
N PRO A 187 33.90 -6.15 -21.88
CA PRO A 187 32.72 -6.66 -22.56
C PRO A 187 32.88 -8.16 -22.78
N ALA A 188 31.80 -8.92 -22.57
CA ALA A 188 31.76 -10.34 -22.88
C ALA A 188 32.20 -10.58 -24.34
N PRO A 189 32.90 -11.69 -24.65
CA PRO A 189 33.47 -11.92 -25.97
C PRO A 189 32.43 -11.83 -27.10
N GLN A 190 31.19 -12.24 -26.84
CA GLN A 190 30.04 -12.11 -27.77
C GLN A 190 29.55 -10.67 -28.03
N CYS A 191 29.90 -9.70 -27.18
CA CYS A 191 29.54 -8.29 -27.29
C CYS A 191 30.72 -7.39 -27.70
N SER A 192 31.91 -7.97 -27.89
CA SER A 192 33.15 -7.26 -28.22
C SER A 192 33.07 -6.47 -29.53
N HIS A 193 32.25 -6.92 -30.49
CA HIS A 193 32.03 -6.23 -31.76
C HIS A 193 31.37 -4.84 -31.65
N GLY A 194 30.72 -4.52 -30.52
CA GLY A 194 30.08 -3.22 -30.29
C GLY A 194 30.95 -2.20 -29.57
N PHE A 195 32.17 -2.57 -29.17
CA PHE A 195 33.08 -1.73 -28.39
C PHE A 195 34.46 -1.66 -29.07
N PRO A 196 35.26 -0.61 -28.78
CA PRO A 196 36.65 -0.55 -29.24
C PRO A 196 37.46 -1.79 -28.79
N PRO A 197 38.50 -2.20 -29.54
CA PRO A 197 39.39 -3.27 -29.10
C PRO A 197 40.06 -2.90 -27.77
N ASN A 198 40.11 -3.83 -26.82
CA ASN A 198 40.57 -3.62 -25.44
C ASN A 198 39.82 -2.52 -24.67
N TYR A 199 38.51 -2.37 -24.90
CA TYR A 199 37.70 -1.48 -24.09
C TYR A 199 37.58 -2.01 -22.66
N THR A 200 38.08 -1.22 -21.70
CA THR A 200 37.91 -1.43 -20.27
C THR A 200 37.09 -0.30 -19.68
N ALA A 201 36.14 -0.63 -18.82
CA ALA A 201 35.40 0.33 -18.03
C ALA A 201 35.54 -0.01 -16.55
N LYS A 202 35.84 0.95 -15.67
CA LYS A 202 35.86 0.67 -14.24
C LYS A 202 34.48 0.24 -13.77
N TYR A 203 34.36 -0.94 -13.14
CA TYR A 203 33.13 -1.32 -12.45
C TYR A 203 33.28 -1.15 -10.95
N TYR A 204 32.27 -0.52 -10.39
CA TYR A 204 32.15 -0.26 -8.97
C TYR A 204 31.08 -1.20 -8.43
N THR A 205 31.30 -1.76 -7.25
CA THR A 205 30.28 -2.57 -6.58
C THR A 205 30.08 -2.08 -5.15
N PHE A 206 28.92 -2.40 -4.58
CA PHE A 206 28.70 -2.18 -3.16
C PHE A 206 29.51 -3.21 -2.37
N HIS A 207 30.48 -2.71 -1.62
CA HIS A 207 31.29 -3.54 -0.75
C HIS A 207 30.97 -3.20 0.71
N LEU A 208 31.06 -4.18 1.60
CA LEU A 208 30.89 -3.90 3.03
C LEU A 208 32.05 -3.02 3.49
N SER A 209 31.72 -1.97 4.24
CA SER A 209 32.73 -1.10 4.82
C SER A 209 33.68 -1.91 5.71
N PRO A 210 34.98 -1.55 5.79
CA PRO A 210 35.93 -2.26 6.65
C PRO A 210 35.47 -2.30 8.11
N SER A 211 34.79 -1.24 8.57
CA SER A 211 34.17 -1.14 9.89
C SER A 211 32.99 -2.11 10.07
N ALA A 212 32.23 -2.42 9.02
CA ALA A 212 31.16 -3.41 9.08
C ALA A 212 31.66 -4.86 9.12
N MET A 213 32.82 -5.13 8.52
CA MET A 213 33.47 -6.45 8.56
C MET A 213 34.33 -6.68 9.82
N ALA A 214 34.72 -5.60 10.50
CA ALA A 214 35.45 -5.68 11.77
C ALA A 214 34.66 -6.49 12.81
N ASN A 215 35.39 -7.18 13.70
CA ASN A 215 34.83 -7.99 14.78
C ASN A 215 33.88 -9.11 14.31
N GLY A 216 34.20 -9.77 13.18
CA GLY A 216 33.43 -10.92 12.69
C GLY A 216 32.03 -10.56 12.15
N CYS A 217 31.92 -9.44 11.42
CA CYS A 217 30.67 -8.96 10.82
C CYS A 217 29.52 -8.65 11.80
N ARG A 218 29.81 -8.41 13.09
CA ARG A 218 28.75 -8.18 14.10
C ARG A 218 27.89 -6.95 13.78
N PHE A 219 28.50 -5.87 13.31
CA PHE A 219 27.78 -4.65 12.95
C PHE A 219 26.86 -4.87 11.73
N PHE A 220 27.35 -5.58 10.72
CA PHE A 220 26.55 -5.96 9.55
C PHE A 220 25.36 -6.84 9.93
N LYS A 221 25.58 -7.90 10.72
CA LYS A 221 24.50 -8.75 11.23
C LYS A 221 23.47 -7.94 12.02
N TRP A 222 23.92 -7.05 12.90
CA TRP A 222 23.01 -6.20 13.65
C TRP A 222 22.15 -5.31 12.75
N ASN A 223 22.74 -4.70 11.71
CA ASN A 223 21.99 -3.91 10.72
C ASN A 223 20.94 -4.76 9.97
N LEU A 224 21.27 -6.01 9.61
CA LEU A 224 20.32 -6.93 8.96
C LEU A 224 19.17 -7.32 9.89
N TRP A 225 19.47 -7.65 11.15
CA TRP A 225 18.45 -7.95 12.17
C TRP A 225 17.53 -6.75 12.42
N MET A 226 18.12 -5.56 12.56
CA MET A 226 17.37 -4.31 12.71
C MET A 226 16.46 -4.03 11.51
N SER A 227 17.02 -4.11 10.29
CA SER A 227 16.26 -3.86 9.06
C SER A 227 15.16 -4.92 8.86
N GLY A 228 15.45 -6.20 9.10
CA GLY A 228 14.46 -7.27 8.97
C GLY A 228 13.32 -7.14 10.00
N ILE A 229 13.65 -6.98 11.28
CA ILE A 229 12.63 -6.93 12.34
C ILE A 229 11.85 -5.61 12.28
N ILE A 230 12.55 -4.47 12.33
CA ILE A 230 11.90 -3.18 12.55
C ILE A 230 11.29 -2.63 11.27
N PHE A 231 11.93 -2.82 10.10
CA PHE A 231 11.41 -2.26 8.85
C PHE A 231 10.37 -3.15 8.18
N LYS A 232 10.32 -4.45 8.50
CA LYS A 232 9.41 -5.41 7.85
C LYS A 232 8.50 -6.14 8.83
N VAL A 233 9.06 -6.93 9.74
CA VAL A 233 8.27 -7.87 10.56
C VAL A 233 7.31 -7.15 11.52
N VAL A 234 7.81 -6.18 12.28
CA VAL A 234 7.00 -5.43 13.25
C VAL A 234 5.85 -4.68 12.58
N PRO A 235 6.06 -3.91 11.49
CA PRO A 235 4.97 -3.30 10.73
C PRO A 235 3.92 -4.31 10.25
N CYS A 236 4.34 -5.47 9.73
CA CYS A 236 3.43 -6.51 9.24
C CYS A 236 2.54 -7.07 10.36
N ILE A 237 3.12 -7.41 11.52
CA ILE A 237 2.37 -7.93 12.66
C ILE A 237 1.38 -6.88 13.20
N LEU A 238 1.83 -5.62 13.35
CA LEU A 238 0.97 -4.53 13.81
C LEU A 238 -0.17 -4.26 12.84
N LEU A 239 0.08 -4.30 11.53
CA LEU A 239 -0.96 -4.11 10.52
C LEU A 239 -1.98 -5.24 10.52
N LEU A 240 -1.55 -6.49 10.63
CA LEU A 240 -2.45 -7.63 10.78
C LEU A 240 -3.32 -7.50 12.05
N TYR A 241 -2.69 -7.12 13.17
CA TYR A 241 -3.39 -6.90 14.44
C TYR A 241 -4.42 -5.77 14.34
N PHE A 242 -4.03 -4.58 13.87
CA PHE A 242 -4.93 -3.44 13.79
C PHE A 242 -6.04 -3.68 12.76
N SER A 243 -5.72 -4.28 11.62
CA SER A 243 -6.69 -4.57 10.56
C SER A 243 -7.72 -5.61 10.97
N SER A 244 -7.28 -6.71 11.61
CA SER A 244 -8.19 -7.73 12.14
C SER A 244 -9.08 -7.16 13.24
N SER A 245 -8.52 -6.40 14.19
CA SER A 245 -9.30 -5.77 15.26
C SER A 245 -10.34 -4.77 14.72
N LEU A 246 -9.98 -4.05 13.67
CA LEU A 246 -10.86 -3.09 13.01
C LEU A 246 -11.98 -3.78 12.24
N MET A 247 -11.68 -4.90 11.57
CA MET A 247 -12.69 -5.75 10.96
C MET A 247 -13.66 -6.34 12.01
N LEU A 248 -13.14 -6.85 13.12
CA LEU A 248 -13.95 -7.37 14.22
C LEU A 248 -14.86 -6.29 14.80
N THR A 249 -14.33 -5.10 15.05
CA THR A 249 -15.10 -3.97 15.57
C THR A 249 -16.19 -3.56 14.58
N LEU A 250 -15.88 -3.47 13.28
CA LEU A 250 -16.85 -3.16 12.23
C LEU A 250 -17.96 -4.22 12.12
N HIS A 251 -17.60 -5.50 12.22
CA HIS A 251 -18.56 -6.60 12.21
C HIS A 251 -19.50 -6.52 13.42
N GLN A 252 -18.96 -6.27 14.61
CA GLN A 252 -19.73 -6.08 15.83
C GLN A 252 -20.67 -4.87 15.74
N THR A 253 -20.20 -3.71 15.26
CA THR A 253 -21.04 -2.51 15.05
C THR A 253 -22.15 -2.78 14.03
N THR A 254 -21.85 -3.52 12.96
CA THR A 254 -22.84 -3.89 11.94
C THR A 254 -23.89 -4.85 12.51
N LYS A 255 -23.48 -5.84 13.32
CA LYS A 255 -24.41 -6.75 14.02
C LYS A 255 -25.31 -5.99 14.98
N LYS A 256 -24.76 -5.09 15.80
CA LYS A 256 -25.52 -4.22 16.71
C LYS A 256 -26.54 -3.34 15.95
N ARG A 257 -26.11 -2.71 14.84
CA ARG A 257 -27.02 -1.92 13.99
C ARG A 257 -28.13 -2.77 13.38
N LYS A 258 -27.83 -3.98 12.91
CA LYS A 258 -28.84 -4.91 12.37
C LYS A 258 -29.88 -5.30 13.43
N LEU A 259 -29.48 -5.49 14.69
CA LEU A 259 -30.40 -5.76 15.79
C LEU A 259 -31.31 -4.57 16.10
N ILE A 260 -30.76 -3.36 16.16
CA ILE A 260 -31.56 -2.12 16.37
C ILE A 260 -32.55 -1.89 15.22
N LEU A 261 -32.12 -2.13 13.97
CA LEU A 261 -32.97 -1.95 12.80
C LEU A 261 -34.04 -3.05 12.64
N LYS A 262 -33.79 -4.27 13.13
CA LYS A 262 -34.76 -5.37 13.08
C LYS A 262 -35.96 -5.13 14.01
N TYR A 263 -35.80 -4.30 15.04
CA TYR A 263 -36.88 -3.85 15.91
C TYR A 263 -37.87 -2.90 15.20
N ASN A 264 -37.41 -2.10 14.23
CA ASN A 264 -38.23 -1.20 13.40
C ASN A 264 -38.47 -1.80 12.01
N SER A 265 -39.09 -2.98 11.95
CA SER A 265 -39.33 -3.68 10.70
C SER A 265 -40.39 -2.96 9.85
N THR A 266 -39.95 -2.26 8.80
CA THR A 266 -40.55 -2.27 7.45
C THR A 266 -39.67 -1.46 6.48
N LYS A 267 -39.32 -2.08 5.34
CA LYS A 267 -38.63 -1.49 4.18
C LYS A 267 -37.30 -0.75 4.46
N ILE A 268 -36.13 -1.41 4.37
CA ILE A 268 -34.96 -0.80 3.66
C ILE A 268 -34.08 -1.88 3.00
N ARG A 269 -34.08 -1.89 1.67
CA ARG A 269 -33.23 -2.66 0.73
C ARG A 269 -31.77 -2.16 0.72
N GLY A 270 -31.20 -1.85 1.89
CA GLY A 270 -29.92 -1.16 2.07
C GLY A 270 -28.78 -2.01 2.63
N ALA A 271 -29.06 -3.27 2.99
CA ALA A 271 -28.07 -4.19 3.58
C ALA A 271 -26.84 -4.41 2.69
N THR A 272 -26.97 -4.29 1.37
CA THR A 272 -25.90 -4.52 0.39
C THR A 272 -24.80 -3.45 0.39
N LYS A 273 -25.03 -2.24 0.91
CA LYS A 273 -24.00 -1.17 0.97
C LYS A 273 -22.99 -1.37 2.10
N SER A 274 -23.40 -1.99 3.21
CA SER A 274 -22.51 -2.19 4.37
C SER A 274 -21.47 -3.29 4.10
N ASP A 275 -21.83 -4.32 3.33
CA ASP A 275 -20.95 -5.47 3.06
C ASP A 275 -19.81 -5.10 2.09
N ARG A 276 -20.05 -4.19 1.13
CA ARG A 276 -19.03 -3.76 0.16
C ARG A 276 -17.86 -3.01 0.80
N THR A 277 -18.11 -2.13 1.77
CA THR A 277 -17.03 -1.36 2.43
C THR A 277 -16.12 -2.27 3.26
N SER A 278 -16.68 -3.30 3.92
CA SER A 278 -15.91 -4.31 4.65
C SER A 278 -15.09 -5.19 3.69
N ALA A 279 -15.66 -5.59 2.55
CA ALA A 279 -14.95 -6.36 1.53
C ALA A 279 -13.78 -5.58 0.91
N LEU A 280 -13.96 -4.28 0.64
CA LEU A 280 -12.89 -3.42 0.12
C LEU A 280 -11.77 -3.20 1.15
N LEU A 281 -12.12 -3.03 2.43
CA LEU A 281 -11.12 -2.96 3.50
C LEU A 281 -10.31 -4.24 3.64
N LEU A 282 -10.96 -5.41 3.50
CA LEU A 282 -10.28 -6.71 3.49
C LEU A 282 -9.37 -6.85 2.28
N ALA A 283 -9.81 -6.39 1.10
CA ALA A 283 -9.00 -6.42 -0.11
C ALA A 283 -7.70 -5.61 0.02
N ILE A 284 -7.75 -4.40 0.60
CA ILE A 284 -6.55 -3.57 0.83
C ILE A 284 -5.56 -4.31 1.74
N VAL A 285 -6.04 -4.94 2.82
CA VAL A 285 -5.19 -5.67 3.77
C VAL A 285 -4.56 -6.90 3.12
N LEU A 286 -5.32 -7.61 2.28
CA LEU A 286 -4.84 -8.81 1.59
C LEU A 286 -3.78 -8.48 0.54
N VAL A 287 -3.99 -7.42 -0.26
CA VAL A 287 -2.99 -6.93 -1.23
C VAL A 287 -1.70 -6.53 -0.51
N PHE A 288 -1.81 -5.81 0.60
CA PHE A 288 -0.66 -5.42 1.41
C PHE A 288 0.09 -6.64 1.98
N LEU A 289 -0.63 -7.63 2.51
CA LEU A 289 -0.02 -8.82 3.09
C LEU A 289 0.72 -9.65 2.04
N ILE A 290 0.12 -9.82 0.86
CA ILE A 290 0.74 -10.53 -0.26
C ILE A 290 2.02 -9.83 -0.70
N ALA A 291 2.04 -8.50 -0.69
CA ALA A 291 3.21 -7.72 -1.08
C ALA A 291 4.34 -7.73 -0.04
N GLU A 292 4.02 -7.52 1.24
CA GLU A 292 5.05 -7.26 2.26
C GLU A 292 5.44 -8.48 3.09
N MET A 293 4.56 -9.47 3.28
CA MET A 293 4.87 -10.65 4.10
C MET A 293 6.01 -11.49 3.54
N PRO A 294 6.06 -11.81 2.23
CA PRO A 294 7.17 -12.59 1.67
C PRO A 294 8.52 -11.87 1.86
N GLN A 295 8.52 -10.54 1.69
CA GLN A 295 9.71 -9.71 1.90
C GLN A 295 10.21 -9.78 3.34
N GLY A 296 9.30 -9.72 4.32
CA GLY A 296 9.66 -9.82 5.74
C GLY A 296 10.26 -11.18 6.12
N ILE A 297 9.73 -12.27 5.57
CA ILE A 297 10.26 -13.62 5.78
C ILE A 297 11.67 -13.75 5.22
N ILE A 298 11.88 -13.29 3.98
CA ILE A 298 13.18 -13.34 3.32
C ILE A 298 14.19 -12.46 4.07
N ALA A 299 13.77 -11.32 4.61
CA ALA A 299 14.63 -10.46 5.42
C ALA A 299 15.08 -11.14 6.73
N ILE A 300 14.20 -11.88 7.42
CA ILE A 300 14.59 -12.68 8.59
C ILE A 300 15.57 -13.79 8.18
N MET A 301 15.27 -14.52 7.11
CA MET A 301 16.14 -15.56 6.61
C MET A 301 17.53 -15.00 6.26
N ASN A 302 17.58 -13.80 5.69
CA ASN A 302 18.83 -13.11 5.38
C ASN A 302 19.58 -12.66 6.65
N ALA A 303 18.89 -12.34 7.75
CA ALA A 303 19.52 -12.03 9.02
C ALA A 303 20.11 -13.26 9.73
N ILE A 304 19.53 -14.45 9.51
CA ILE A 304 20.00 -15.72 10.09
C ILE A 304 21.12 -16.34 9.24
N TYR A 305 20.94 -16.37 7.92
CA TYR A 305 21.82 -17.06 6.96
C TYR A 305 22.35 -16.09 5.90
N THR A 306 23.11 -15.10 6.34
CA THR A 306 23.49 -13.91 5.56
C THR A 306 24.01 -14.20 4.17
N THR A 307 24.97 -15.12 4.04
CA THR A 307 25.67 -15.31 2.77
C THR A 307 24.83 -16.12 1.78
N HIS A 308 24.26 -17.24 2.22
CA HIS A 308 23.51 -18.13 1.33
C HIS A 308 22.15 -17.54 0.92
N VAL A 309 21.42 -16.94 1.85
CA VAL A 309 20.10 -16.37 1.52
C VAL A 309 20.26 -15.14 0.65
N HIS A 310 21.24 -14.27 0.90
CA HIS A 310 21.43 -13.09 0.07
C HIS A 310 21.77 -13.47 -1.38
N VAL A 311 22.72 -14.38 -1.58
CA VAL A 311 23.21 -14.75 -2.92
C VAL A 311 22.21 -15.60 -3.69
N TYR A 312 21.59 -16.60 -3.05
CA TYR A 312 20.76 -17.57 -3.76
C TYR A 312 19.27 -17.25 -3.77
N ILE A 313 18.77 -16.51 -2.78
CA ILE A 313 17.32 -16.22 -2.64
C ILE A 313 17.04 -14.75 -2.92
N TYR A 314 17.71 -13.83 -2.21
CA TYR A 314 17.43 -12.40 -2.32
C TYR A 314 17.81 -11.84 -3.69
N PHE A 315 18.95 -12.26 -4.26
CA PHE A 315 19.35 -11.83 -5.61
C PHE A 315 18.34 -12.29 -6.68
N ASN A 316 17.74 -13.47 -6.52
CA ASN A 316 16.85 -14.06 -7.51
C ASN A 316 15.38 -13.61 -7.36
N LEU A 317 14.95 -13.32 -6.14
CA LEU A 317 13.57 -12.90 -5.83
C LEU A 317 13.42 -11.39 -5.59
N GLY A 318 14.52 -10.68 -5.34
CA GLY A 318 14.51 -9.26 -4.96
C GLY A 318 13.77 -8.37 -5.96
N ASP A 319 14.06 -8.53 -7.25
CA ASP A 319 13.40 -7.79 -8.33
C ASP A 319 11.87 -7.95 -8.32
N ILE A 320 11.40 -9.19 -8.17
CA ILE A 320 9.96 -9.52 -8.13
C ILE A 320 9.30 -8.94 -6.89
N LEU A 321 9.99 -9.03 -5.76
CA LEU A 321 9.53 -8.50 -4.49
C LEU A 321 9.40 -6.98 -4.56
N ASP A 322 10.40 -6.28 -5.08
CA ASP A 322 10.37 -4.84 -5.26
C ASP A 322 9.23 -4.45 -6.19
N LEU A 323 9.08 -5.12 -7.34
CA LEU A 323 7.95 -4.94 -8.25
C LEU A 323 6.59 -5.10 -7.57
N LEU A 324 6.44 -6.10 -6.71
CA LEU A 324 5.22 -6.36 -5.95
C LEU A 324 4.90 -5.24 -4.96
N SER A 325 5.93 -4.63 -4.35
CA SER A 325 5.78 -3.41 -3.54
C SER A 325 5.34 -2.20 -4.38
N LEU A 326 5.93 -1.99 -5.57
CA LEU A 326 5.52 -0.90 -6.46
C LEU A 326 4.03 -1.06 -6.86
N LEU A 327 3.61 -2.28 -7.17
CA LEU A 327 2.22 -2.61 -7.51
C LEU A 327 1.27 -2.37 -6.33
N ASN A 328 1.68 -2.69 -5.11
CA ASN A 328 0.88 -2.50 -3.91
C ASN A 328 0.44 -1.03 -3.72
N SER A 329 1.34 -0.07 -3.96
CA SER A 329 1.03 1.37 -3.91
C SER A 329 -0.04 1.74 -4.96
N SER A 330 0.12 1.28 -6.20
CA SER A 330 -0.80 1.57 -7.30
C SER A 330 -2.21 0.98 -7.09
N ILE A 331 -2.29 -0.28 -6.63
CA ILE A 331 -3.56 -0.97 -6.38
C ILE A 331 -4.30 -0.31 -5.22
N THR A 332 -3.57 0.11 -4.19
CA THR A 332 -4.14 0.78 -3.02
C THR A 332 -4.87 2.07 -3.42
N PHE A 333 -4.31 2.88 -4.33
CA PHE A 333 -5.02 4.04 -4.89
C PHE A 333 -6.34 3.67 -5.59
N VAL A 334 -6.32 2.66 -6.45
CA VAL A 334 -7.52 2.19 -7.16
C VAL A 334 -8.58 1.72 -6.17
N LEU A 335 -8.19 0.98 -5.13
CA LEU A 335 -9.09 0.53 -4.07
C LEU A 335 -9.69 1.70 -3.28
N TYR A 336 -8.94 2.77 -3.03
CA TYR A 336 -9.48 3.99 -2.42
C TYR A 336 -10.52 4.69 -3.29
N CYS A 337 -10.29 4.75 -4.60
CA CYS A 337 -11.26 5.27 -5.57
C CYS A 337 -12.57 4.48 -5.53
N LEU A 338 -12.49 3.16 -5.36
CA LEU A 338 -13.66 2.27 -5.27
C LEU A 338 -14.39 2.39 -3.92
N MET A 339 -13.66 2.63 -2.82
CA MET A 339 -14.18 2.57 -1.44
C MET A 339 -14.96 3.82 -1.03
N SER A 340 -14.50 5.03 -1.38
CA SER A 340 -15.06 6.25 -0.80
C SER A 340 -15.90 7.06 -1.80
N SER A 341 -17.20 7.14 -1.55
CA SER A 341 -18.11 8.01 -2.32
C SER A 341 -17.71 9.49 -2.27
N ARG A 342 -17.31 9.99 -1.10
CA ARG A 342 -16.81 11.37 -0.93
C ARG A 342 -15.52 11.63 -1.69
N TYR A 343 -14.65 10.62 -1.75
CA TYR A 343 -13.42 10.67 -2.55
C TYR A 343 -13.75 10.78 -4.03
N ARG A 344 -14.67 9.95 -4.55
CA ARG A 344 -15.10 10.02 -5.96
C ARG A 344 -15.72 11.37 -6.32
N ASP A 345 -16.60 11.91 -5.47
CA ASP A 345 -17.21 13.22 -5.71
C ASP A 345 -16.14 14.33 -5.81
N THR A 346 -15.14 14.28 -4.93
CA THR A 346 -14.01 15.22 -4.94
C THR A 346 -13.09 14.98 -6.15
N PHE A 347 -12.79 13.73 -6.48
CA PHE A 347 -12.00 13.33 -7.65
C PHE A 347 -12.62 13.87 -8.94
N TRP A 348 -13.92 13.68 -9.16
CA TRP A 348 -14.60 14.19 -10.34
C TRP A 348 -14.58 15.73 -10.41
N THR A 349 -14.60 16.41 -9.26
CA THR A 349 -14.48 17.87 -9.20
C THR A 349 -13.08 18.36 -9.57
N VAL A 350 -12.05 17.55 -9.32
CA VAL A 350 -10.64 17.89 -9.58
C VAL A 350 -10.20 17.49 -10.99
N VAL A 351 -10.65 16.34 -11.49
CA VAL A 351 -10.17 15.74 -12.74
C VAL A 351 -11.03 16.12 -13.95
N LEU A 352 -12.34 16.37 -13.79
CA LEU A 352 -13.17 16.80 -14.92
C LEU A 352 -13.15 18.33 -15.08
N PRO A 353 -13.00 18.85 -16.31
CA PRO A 353 -13.24 20.26 -16.58
C PRO A 353 -14.68 20.65 -16.26
N LYS A 354 -14.88 21.87 -15.76
CA LYS A 354 -16.15 22.42 -15.22
C LYS A 354 -17.38 22.15 -16.11
N HIS A 355 -17.18 22.07 -17.43
CA HIS A 355 -18.23 21.82 -18.41
C HIS A 355 -18.85 20.40 -18.28
N PHE A 356 -18.02 19.37 -18.16
CA PHE A 356 -18.46 17.96 -18.05
C PHE A 356 -19.05 17.66 -16.66
N PHE A 357 -18.51 18.29 -15.63
CA PHE A 357 -19.02 18.21 -14.26
C PHE A 357 -20.45 18.75 -14.15
N SER A 358 -20.79 19.83 -14.88
CA SER A 358 -22.14 20.38 -14.91
C SER A 358 -23.16 19.39 -15.49
N LEU A 359 -22.81 18.69 -16.58
CA LEU A 359 -23.66 17.67 -17.22
C LEU A 359 -23.86 16.45 -16.33
N PHE A 360 -22.80 16.01 -15.64
CA PHE A 360 -22.87 14.86 -14.73
C PHE A 360 -23.65 15.19 -13.44
N LEU A 361 -23.46 16.38 -12.85
CA LEU A 361 -24.28 16.87 -11.74
C LEU A 361 -25.75 17.01 -12.13
N LYS A 362 -26.05 17.48 -13.35
CA LYS A 362 -27.42 17.57 -13.86
C LYS A 362 -28.05 16.18 -13.99
N LYS A 363 -27.31 15.19 -14.49
CA LYS A 363 -27.74 13.78 -14.58
C LYS A 363 -27.93 13.13 -13.21
N TYR A 364 -27.01 13.39 -12.27
CA TYR A 364 -27.04 12.80 -10.92
C TYR A 364 -28.08 13.47 -10.00
N ARG A 365 -28.26 14.79 -10.08
CA ARG A 365 -29.33 15.54 -9.41
C ARG A 365 -30.70 15.16 -9.95
N ASN A 366 -30.87 15.02 -11.27
CA ASN A 366 -32.11 14.51 -11.85
C ASN A 366 -32.43 13.08 -11.39
N SER A 367 -31.41 12.22 -11.22
CA SER A 367 -31.61 10.87 -10.70
C SER A 367 -32.02 10.85 -9.22
N ARG A 368 -31.45 11.72 -8.37
CA ARG A 368 -31.89 11.89 -6.97
C ARG A 368 -33.25 12.57 -6.84
N GLU A 369 -33.55 13.59 -7.66
CA GLU A 369 -34.86 14.25 -7.69
C GLU A 369 -35.93 13.28 -8.19
N PHE A 370 -35.65 12.46 -9.22
CA PHE A 370 -36.55 11.39 -9.68
C PHE A 370 -36.78 10.33 -8.61
N THR A 371 -35.73 9.92 -7.89
CA THR A 371 -35.86 8.97 -6.77
C THR A 371 -36.65 9.59 -5.62
N ARG A 372 -36.42 10.87 -5.28
CA ARG A 372 -37.14 11.59 -4.22
C ARG A 372 -38.60 11.86 -4.60
N LYS A 373 -38.91 12.19 -5.86
CA LYS A 373 -40.28 12.32 -6.37
C LYS A 373 -41.00 10.98 -6.32
N LYS A 374 -40.36 9.91 -6.79
CA LYS A 374 -40.91 8.55 -6.76
C LYS A 374 -41.13 8.03 -5.32
N THR A 375 -40.23 8.37 -4.39
CA THR A 375 -40.39 8.06 -2.96
C THR A 375 -41.49 8.91 -2.30
N SER A 376 -41.62 10.19 -2.66
CA SER A 376 -42.67 11.09 -2.18
C SER A 376 -44.06 10.73 -2.72
N GLU A 377 -44.15 10.30 -3.98
CA GLU A 377 -45.39 9.82 -4.62
C GLU A 377 -45.81 8.47 -4.04
N MET A 378 -44.86 7.56 -3.75
CA MET A 378 -45.14 6.33 -3.00
C MET A 378 -45.61 6.60 -1.57
N LEU A 379 -44.97 7.53 -0.85
CA LEU A 379 -45.37 7.91 0.52
C LEU A 379 -46.74 8.60 0.55
N SER A 380 -47.04 9.45 -0.44
CA SER A 380 -48.35 10.10 -0.59
C SER A 380 -49.45 9.07 -0.93
N SER A 381 -49.13 8.07 -1.78
CA SER A 381 -50.05 6.97 -2.11
C SER A 381 -50.29 6.03 -0.93
N GLU A 382 -49.25 5.71 -0.15
CA GLU A 382 -49.37 4.93 1.10
C GLU A 382 -50.16 5.69 2.18
N MET A 383 -49.97 7.02 2.31
CA MET A 383 -50.76 7.88 3.21
C MET A 383 -52.23 7.97 2.79
N HIS A 384 -52.53 8.12 1.49
CA HIS A 384 -53.91 8.14 1.00
C HIS A 384 -54.60 6.78 1.17
N PHE A 385 -53.87 5.67 0.99
CA PHE A 385 -54.39 4.32 1.23
C PHE A 385 -54.68 4.07 2.72
N THR A 386 -53.78 4.50 3.61
CA THR A 386 -53.98 4.39 5.06
C THR A 386 -55.08 5.33 5.58
N GLN A 387 -55.20 6.56 5.08
CA GLN A 387 -56.34 7.44 5.43
C GLN A 387 -57.69 6.88 4.95
N LYS A 388 -57.72 6.23 3.79
CA LYS A 388 -58.95 5.62 3.25
C LYS A 388 -59.36 4.36 4.02
N GLN A 389 -58.38 3.59 4.50
CA GLN A 389 -58.65 2.47 5.43
C GLN A 389 -59.10 2.97 6.81
N ILE A 390 -58.46 3.99 7.38
CA ILE A 390 -58.84 4.53 8.71
C ILE A 390 -60.27 5.11 8.70
N LYS A 391 -60.72 5.73 7.59
CA LYS A 391 -62.11 6.21 7.44
C LYS A 391 -63.14 5.09 7.29
N GLN A 392 -62.74 3.87 6.93
CA GLN A 392 -63.64 2.72 6.81
C GLN A 392 -63.76 1.91 8.11
N THR A 393 -62.87 2.10 9.09
CA THR A 393 -62.82 1.29 10.33
C THR A 393 -63.36 2.00 11.58
N ILE A 394 -63.86 3.24 11.48
CA ILE A 394 -64.43 3.97 12.63
C ILE A 394 -65.95 4.05 12.49
N PRO A 395 -66.74 3.30 13.28
CA PRO A 395 -68.17 3.54 13.39
C PRO A 395 -68.42 4.82 14.19
N CYS A 396 -69.18 5.75 13.62
CA CYS A 396 -69.72 6.91 14.33
C CYS A 396 -70.51 6.44 15.56
N ASN A 397 -70.11 6.88 16.77
CA ASN A 397 -71.03 6.97 17.89
C ASN A 397 -71.01 8.42 18.38
N ASN A 398 -72.10 9.13 18.13
CA ASN A 398 -72.35 10.47 18.64
C ASN A 398 -72.72 10.37 20.12
N ASN A 399 -71.91 10.92 21.01
CA ASN A 399 -72.29 11.64 22.23
C ASN A 399 -71.14 11.62 23.26
N CYS A 400 -70.38 12.72 23.33
CA CYS A 400 -69.91 13.29 24.60
C CYS A 400 -69.16 14.61 24.30
N GLU A 401 -69.92 15.66 23.99
CA GLU A 401 -69.45 17.03 24.17
C GLU A 401 -69.78 17.50 25.58
N THR A 402 -68.88 18.33 26.13
CA THR A 402 -68.94 19.14 27.36
C THR A 402 -68.34 18.56 28.65
N ARG A 403 -67.52 19.43 29.29
CA ARG A 403 -66.77 19.35 30.56
C ARG A 403 -65.31 18.88 30.42
N ILE A 404 -64.27 19.63 30.76
CA ILE A 404 -64.09 20.84 31.58
C ILE A 404 -62.79 21.51 31.10
N LEU A 405 -62.87 22.80 30.77
CA LEU A 405 -61.76 23.75 30.93
C LEU A 405 -61.95 24.37 32.32
N LYS A 406 -61.07 24.02 33.26
CA LYS A 406 -60.63 24.86 34.38
C LYS A 406 -59.34 24.28 34.95
#